data_AF-A0A2H0E2N0-F1
#
_entry.id   AF-A0A2H0E2N0-F1
#
_cell.length_a   1.000
_cell.length_b   1.000
_cell.length_c   1.000
_cell.angle_alpha   90.00
_cell.angle_beta   90.00
_cell.angle_gamma   90.00
#
_symmetry.space_group_name_H-M   'P 1'
#
loop_
_entity.id
_entity.type
_entity.pdbx_description
1 polymer ?
#
loop_
_entity_poly.entity_id
_entity_poly.type
_entity_poly.pdbx_seq_one_letter_code
_entity_poly.pdbx_strand_id
1 'polypeptide(L)'
;MLLQDVANFIKIDRLVFDRHFVQQKEIDVFNDLIKRQVGNDVSIIHVDSRQDKRVNVADMVAGSVLANEAGKDIKYFSMIERKIVSIKKVNWKEAKKRLIEKNLLEPVQAPIQTSFLK
;
A
#
# COMPACT_ATOMS: atom_id res chain seq x y z
N MET A 1 -0.36 7.03 2.02
CA MET A 1 -1.36 7.86 1.31
C MET A 1 -2.52 7.01 0.83
N LEU A 2 -2.41 6.19 -0.22
CA LEU A 2 -3.54 5.39 -0.72
C LEU A 2 -4.17 4.47 0.33
N LEU A 3 -3.36 3.67 1.02
CA LEU A 3 -3.87 2.77 2.06
C LEU A 3 -4.51 3.54 3.22
N GLN A 4 -3.96 4.70 3.58
CA GLN A 4 -4.50 5.58 4.61
C GLN A 4 -5.81 6.24 4.17
N ASP A 5 -5.93 6.60 2.89
CA ASP A 5 -7.18 7.09 2.30
C ASP A 5 -8.28 6.03 2.36
N VAL A 6 -7.93 4.77 2.07
CA VAL A 6 -8.86 3.63 2.20
C VAL A 6 -9.24 3.41 3.66
N ALA A 7 -8.28 3.45 4.58
CA ALA A 7 -8.52 3.29 6.02
C ALA A 7 -9.39 4.41 6.61
N ASN A 8 -9.34 5.61 6.04
CA ASN A 8 -10.23 6.72 6.43
C ASN A 8 -11.66 6.54 5.91
N PHE A 9 -11.86 5.74 4.85
CA PHE A 9 -13.17 5.53 4.23
C PHE A 9 -13.86 4.26 4.77
N ILE A 10 -13.10 3.21 5.07
CA ILE A 10 -13.63 1.96 5.62
C ILE A 10 -12.76 1.48 6.79
N LYS A 11 -13.39 0.84 7.78
CA LYS A 11 -12.64 0.07 8.77
C LYS A 11 -11.99 -1.14 8.10
N ILE A 12 -10.67 -1.25 8.23
CA ILE A 12 -9.91 -2.38 7.68
C ILE A 12 -9.62 -3.36 8.80
N ASP A 13 -10.26 -4.52 8.81
CA ASP A 13 -9.97 -5.56 9.81
C ASP A 13 -8.79 -6.46 9.40
N ARG A 14 -8.54 -6.59 8.08
CA ARG A 14 -7.51 -7.48 7.53
C ARG A 14 -6.90 -6.93 6.24
N LEU A 15 -5.58 -7.04 6.13
CA LEU A 15 -4.80 -6.80 4.92
C LEU A 15 -4.09 -8.09 4.50
N VAL A 16 -4.17 -8.40 3.21
CA VAL A 16 -3.53 -9.58 2.62
C VAL A 16 -2.56 -9.11 1.55
N PHE A 17 -1.29 -9.52 1.65
CA PHE A 17 -0.24 -9.20 0.68
C PHE A 17 0.25 -10.48 0.01
N ASP A 18 0.53 -10.40 -1.29
CA ASP A 18 1.29 -11.46 -1.95
C ASP A 18 2.74 -11.44 -1.42
N ARG A 19 3.23 -12.61 -1.03
CA ARG A 19 4.53 -12.76 -0.39
C ARG A 19 5.63 -12.58 -1.43
N HIS A 20 6.35 -11.47 -1.35
CA HIS A 20 7.54 -11.20 -2.18
C HIS A 20 8.83 -11.06 -1.36
N PHE A 21 8.72 -11.12 -0.03
CA PHE A 21 9.85 -10.97 0.88
C PHE A 21 10.58 -12.30 1.06
N VAL A 22 11.91 -12.24 0.97
CA VAL A 22 12.78 -13.42 1.17
C VAL A 22 13.11 -13.61 2.65
N GLN A 23 13.16 -12.51 3.43
CA GLN A 23 13.59 -12.52 4.82
C GLN A 23 12.48 -12.04 5.77
N GLN A 24 12.36 -12.69 6.94
CA GLN A 24 11.37 -12.31 7.96
C GLN A 24 11.56 -10.86 8.45
N LYS A 25 12.81 -10.40 8.55
CA LYS A 25 13.13 -9.01 8.94
C LYS A 25 12.49 -7.98 8.01
N GLU A 26 12.44 -8.25 6.71
CA GLU A 26 11.80 -7.35 5.74
C GLU A 26 10.28 -7.31 5.94
N ILE A 27 9.69 -8.47 6.22
CA ILE A 27 8.26 -8.60 6.56
C ILE A 27 7.93 -7.80 7.82
N ASP A 28 8.76 -7.88 8.86
CA ASP A 28 8.53 -7.18 10.12
C ASP A 28 8.60 -5.66 9.94
N VAL A 29 9.63 -5.17 9.24
CA VAL A 29 9.76 -3.74 8.91
C VAL A 29 8.59 -3.25 8.07
N PHE A 30 8.17 -4.04 7.08
CA PHE A 30 7.02 -3.71 6.25
C PHE A 30 5.72 -3.65 7.07
N ASN A 31 5.47 -4.65 7.92
CA ASN A 31 4.29 -4.71 8.77
C ASN A 31 4.23 -3.52 9.74
N ASP A 32 5.36 -3.14 10.33
CA ASP A 32 5.45 -1.97 11.21
C ASP A 32 5.12 -0.67 10.45
N LEU A 33 5.61 -0.52 9.23
CA LEU A 33 5.28 0.64 8.39
C LEU A 33 3.78 0.70 8.07
N ILE A 34 3.16 -0.43 7.78
CA ILE A 34 1.72 -0.51 7.52
C ILE A 34 0.93 -0.16 8.77
N LYS A 35 1.23 -0.79 9.91
CA LYS A 35 0.54 -0.55 11.19
C LYS A 35 0.61 0.92 11.62
N ARG A 36 1.74 1.60 11.39
CA ARG A 36 1.85 3.05 11.63
C ARG A 36 0.91 3.89 10.78
N GLN A 37 0.49 3.41 9.61
CA GLN A 37 -0.41 4.12 8.69
C GLN A 37 -1.89 3.80 8.92
N VAL A 38 -2.23 2.56 9.28
CA VAL A 38 -3.63 2.10 9.38
C VAL A 38 -4.09 1.74 10.79
N GLY A 39 -3.19 1.75 11.78
CA GLY A 39 -3.45 1.33 13.15
C GLY A 39 -2.97 -0.09 13.47
N ASN A 40 -2.77 -0.36 14.75
CA ASN A 40 -2.23 -1.64 15.25
C ASN A 40 -3.24 -2.81 15.22
N ASP A 41 -4.53 -2.51 15.12
CA ASP A 41 -5.61 -3.51 15.22
C ASP A 41 -5.84 -4.28 13.91
N VAL A 42 -5.13 -3.90 12.84
CA VAL A 42 -5.26 -4.53 11.52
C VAL A 42 -4.45 -5.82 11.45
N SER A 43 -5.10 -6.93 11.09
CA SER A 43 -4.42 -8.19 10.84
C SER A 43 -3.72 -8.16 9.48
N ILE A 44 -2.39 -8.31 9.45
CA ILE A 44 -1.61 -8.36 8.22
C ILE A 44 -1.19 -9.81 7.93
N ILE A 45 -1.55 -10.32 6.76
CA ILE A 45 -1.27 -11.69 6.33
C ILE A 45 -0.47 -11.64 5.03
N HIS A 46 0.62 -12.40 4.99
CA HIS A 46 1.42 -12.61 3.78
C HIS A 46 1.11 -14.01 3.26
N VAL A 47 0.60 -14.10 2.04
CA VAL A 47 0.26 -15.38 1.39
C VAL A 47 1.02 -15.53 0.10
N ASP A 48 1.41 -16.76 -0.22
CA ASP A 48 1.99 -17.09 -1.52
C ASP A 48 0.85 -17.16 -2.56
N SER A 49 0.91 -16.33 -3.61
CA SER A 49 -0.05 -16.34 -4.73
C SER A 49 -0.22 -17.69 -5.42
N ARG A 50 0.75 -18.61 -5.29
CA ARG A 50 0.60 -20.00 -5.76
C ARG A 50 -0.36 -20.81 -4.88
N GLN A 51 -0.45 -20.48 -3.60
CA GLN A 51 -1.27 -21.15 -2.60
C GLN A 51 -2.64 -20.49 -2.42
N ASP A 52 -2.72 -19.15 -2.53
CA ASP A 52 -3.97 -18.40 -2.43
C ASP A 52 -4.19 -17.51 -3.67
N LYS A 53 -5.05 -17.96 -4.58
CA LYS A 53 -5.35 -17.20 -5.81
C LYS A 53 -6.10 -15.90 -5.57
N ARG A 54 -6.62 -15.64 -4.36
CA ARG A 54 -7.36 -14.40 -4.07
C ARG A 54 -6.47 -13.18 -4.12
N VAL A 55 -5.17 -13.30 -3.81
CA VAL A 55 -4.25 -12.17 -3.94
C VAL A 55 -4.03 -11.75 -5.38
N ASN A 56 -4.16 -12.68 -6.33
CA ASN A 56 -4.06 -12.39 -7.77
C ASN A 56 -5.22 -11.52 -8.26
N VAL A 57 -6.32 -11.43 -7.50
CA VAL A 57 -7.44 -10.54 -7.83
C VAL A 57 -6.99 -9.09 -7.76
N ALA A 58 -6.15 -8.73 -6.78
CA ALA A 58 -5.64 -7.36 -6.66
C ALA A 58 -4.78 -6.99 -7.88
N ASP A 59 -3.88 -7.88 -8.30
CA ASP A 59 -3.03 -7.68 -9.47
C ASP A 59 -3.85 -7.66 -10.77
N MET A 60 -4.83 -8.54 -10.91
CA MET A 60 -5.73 -8.56 -12.06
C MET A 60 -6.51 -7.24 -12.16
N VAL A 61 -7.06 -6.74 -11.04
CA VAL A 61 -7.78 -5.47 -11.01
C VAL A 61 -6.84 -4.31 -11.37
N ALA A 62 -5.67 -4.24 -10.75
CA ALA A 62 -4.67 -3.20 -11.03
C ALA A 62 -4.22 -3.22 -12.50
N GLY A 63 -3.92 -4.40 -13.04
CA GLY A 63 -3.52 -4.59 -14.43
C GLY A 63 -4.63 -4.23 -15.42
N SER A 64 -5.88 -4.59 -15.11
CA SER A 64 -7.04 -4.25 -15.95
C SER A 64 -7.26 -2.74 -16.01
N VAL A 65 -7.18 -2.06 -14.86
CA VAL A 65 -7.24 -0.58 -14.80
C VAL A 65 -6.10 0.03 -15.60
N LEU A 66 -4.87 -0.44 -15.42
CA LEU A 66 -3.70 0.08 -16.14
C LEU A 66 -3.80 -0.10 -17.66
N ALA A 67 -4.25 -1.27 -18.13
CA ALA A 67 -4.39 -1.57 -19.55
C ALA A 67 -5.43 -0.65 -20.23
N ASN A 68 -6.54 -0.39 -19.54
CA ASN A 68 -7.57 0.54 -19.99
C ASN A 68 -7.03 1.98 -20.08
N GLU A 69 -6.34 2.45 -19.04
CA GLU A 69 -5.78 3.81 -19.01
C GLU A 69 -4.67 4.01 -20.04
N ALA A 70 -3.92 2.96 -20.37
CA ALA A 70 -2.90 2.99 -21.40
C ALA A 70 -3.46 2.91 -22.83
N GLY A 71 -4.79 2.78 -22.99
CA GLY A 71 -5.45 2.60 -24.28
C GLY A 71 -5.10 1.28 -24.98
N LYS A 72 -4.62 0.28 -24.23
CA LYS A 72 -4.16 -1.00 -24.78
C LYS A 72 -5.30 -2.01 -24.92
N ASP A 73 -6.09 -2.17 -23.86
CA ASP A 73 -7.22 -3.10 -23.83
C ASP A 73 -8.24 -2.68 -22.77
N ILE A 74 -9.47 -2.44 -23.22
CA ILE A 74 -10.60 -2.02 -22.38
C ILE A 74 -11.39 -3.22 -21.83
N LYS A 75 -11.32 -4.38 -22.49
CA LYS A 75 -12.20 -5.54 -22.26
C LYS A 75 -12.22 -5.96 -20.80
N TYR A 76 -11.04 -6.10 -20.20
CA TYR A 76 -10.92 -6.58 -18.82
C TYR A 76 -11.43 -5.57 -17.81
N PHE A 77 -11.21 -4.28 -18.05
CA PHE A 77 -11.73 -3.23 -17.20
C PHE A 77 -13.26 -3.18 -17.25
N SER A 78 -13.87 -3.27 -18.44
CA SER A 78 -15.33 -3.29 -18.59
C SER A 78 -16.01 -4.42 -17.82
N MET A 79 -15.32 -5.56 -17.65
CA MET A 79 -15.85 -6.71 -16.89
C MET A 79 -15.91 -6.46 -15.38
N ILE A 80 -15.02 -5.61 -14.85
CA ILE A 80 -14.88 -5.40 -13.40
C ILE A 80 -15.38 -4.03 -12.94
N GLU A 81 -15.54 -3.07 -13.84
CA GLU A 81 -15.86 -1.66 -13.55
C GLU A 81 -17.04 -1.53 -12.58
N ARG A 82 -18.15 -2.24 -12.84
CA ARG A 82 -19.36 -2.19 -12.00
C ARG A 82 -19.18 -2.71 -10.58
N LYS A 83 -18.09 -3.45 -10.32
CA LYS A 83 -17.75 -3.98 -8.98
C LYS A 83 -16.78 -3.08 -8.24
N ILE A 84 -16.23 -2.05 -8.89
CA ILE A 84 -15.28 -1.13 -8.26
C ILE A 84 -16.06 -0.01 -7.58
N VAL A 85 -15.99 0.06 -6.25
CA VAL A 85 -16.67 1.10 -5.46
C VAL A 85 -16.01 2.47 -5.62
N SER A 86 -14.68 2.50 -5.74
CA SER A 86 -13.92 3.73 -5.91
C SER A 86 -12.57 3.45 -6.57
N ILE A 87 -12.13 4.35 -7.44
CA ILE A 87 -10.80 4.33 -8.07
C ILE A 87 -10.09 5.62 -7.70
N LYS A 88 -8.95 5.50 -7.01
CA LYS A 88 -8.05 6.63 -6.77
C LYS A 88 -6.80 6.47 -7.62
N LYS A 89 -6.61 7.41 -8.55
CA LYS A 89 -5.46 7.45 -9.46
C LYS A 89 -4.40 8.36 -8.87
N VAL A 90 -3.15 7.91 -8.87
CA VAL A 90 -2.01 8.73 -8.46
C VAL A 90 -0.85 8.47 -9.42
N ASN A 91 -0.35 9.53 -10.04
CA ASN A 91 0.88 9.46 -10.82
C ASN A 91 2.09 9.41 -9.88
N TRP A 92 3.10 8.61 -10.19
CA TRP A 92 4.35 8.56 -9.42
C TRP A 92 5.00 9.93 -9.19
N LYS A 93 5.01 10.82 -10.20
CA LYS A 93 5.56 12.17 -10.06
C LYS A 93 4.85 12.96 -8.97
N GLU A 94 3.53 12.81 -8.90
CA GLU A 94 2.68 13.47 -7.90
C GLU A 94 2.81 12.81 -6.52
N ALA A 95 2.82 11.48 -6.46
CA ALA A 95 3.07 10.72 -5.22
C ALA A 95 4.40 11.11 -4.59
N LYS A 96 5.47 11.16 -5.40
CA LYS A 96 6.82 11.52 -4.96
C LYS A 96 6.85 12.96 -4.45
N LYS A 97 6.22 13.90 -5.15
CA LYS A 97 6.12 15.30 -4.72
C LYS A 97 5.43 15.40 -3.34
N ARG A 98 4.28 14.76 -3.17
CA ARG A 98 3.53 14.74 -1.89
C ARG A 98 4.32 14.09 -0.76
N LEU A 99 5.07 13.03 -1.06
CA LEU A 99 5.93 12.37 -0.07
C LEU A 99 7.08 13.29 0.40
N ILE A 100 7.73 13.99 -0.54
CA ILE A 100 8.78 14.96 -0.23
C ILE A 100 8.21 16.10 0.62
N GLU A 101 7.06 16.67 0.22
CA GLU A 101 6.39 17.74 0.96
C GLU A 101 6.02 17.31 2.39
N LYS A 102 5.51 16.08 2.57
CA LYS A 102 5.19 15.55 3.90
C LYS A 102 6.44 15.38 4.79
N ASN A 103 7.52 14.86 4.22
CA ASN A 103 8.79 14.67 4.95
C ASN A 103 9.52 15.99 5.26
N LEU A 104 9.24 17.06 4.51
CA LEU A 104 9.73 18.41 4.82
C LEU A 104 8.94 19.06 5.96
N LEU A 105 7.69 18.66 6.17
CA LEU A 105 6.80 19.19 7.22
C LEU A 105 6.91 18.44 8.56
N GLU A 106 7.33 17.18 8.53
CA GLU A 106 7.71 16.42 9.73
C GLU A 106 9.23 16.33 9.77
N PRO A 107 9.96 17.31 10.37
CA PRO A 107 11.40 17.19 10.49
C PRO A 107 11.69 15.91 11.26
N VAL A 108 12.46 15.02 10.64
CA VAL A 108 13.08 13.88 11.31
C VAL A 108 13.77 14.43 12.53
N GLN A 109 13.23 14.18 13.73
CA GLN A 109 13.94 14.46 14.96
C GLN A 109 15.21 13.61 14.91
N ALA A 110 16.32 14.24 14.55
CA ALA A 110 17.62 13.62 14.68
C ALA A 110 17.76 13.21 16.16
N PRO A 111 18.17 11.96 16.45
CA PRO A 111 18.39 11.56 17.82
C PRO A 111 19.44 12.51 18.40
N ILE A 112 19.02 13.30 19.40
CA ILE A 112 19.92 14.13 20.18
C ILE A 112 20.91 13.15 20.83
N GLN A 113 22.14 13.11 20.34
CA GLN A 113 23.24 12.49 21.06
C GLN A 113 23.55 13.37 22.27
N THR A 114 22.79 13.19 23.34
CA THR A 114 23.23 13.62 24.67
C THR A 114 24.12 12.52 25.23
N SER A 115 25.40 12.56 24.89
CA SER A 115 26.44 11.96 25.71
C SER A 115 26.57 12.80 26.99
N PHE A 116 25.70 12.54 27.96
CA PHE A 116 25.99 12.82 29.36
C PHE A 116 26.62 11.57 29.96
N LEU A 117 27.82 11.72 30.48
CA LEU A 117 28.47 11.01 31.60
C LEU A 117 29.91 11.56 31.62
N LYS A 118 30.17 12.62 32.39
CA LYS A 118 30.69 12.59 33.78
C LYS A 118 31.87 11.65 33.97
#